data_AF-A0A7Z0MBW8-F1
#
_entry.id   AF-A0A7Z0MBW8-F1
#
_cell.length_a   1.000
_cell.length_b   1.000
_cell.length_c   1.000
_cell.angle_alpha   90.00
_cell.angle_beta   90.00
_cell.angle_gamma   90.00
#
_symmetry.space_group_name_H-M   'P 1'
#
loop_
_entity.id
_entity.type
_entity.pdbx_description
1 polymer ?
#
loop_
_entity_poly.entity_id
_entity_poly.type
_entity_poly.pdbx_seq_one_letter_code
_entity_poly.pdbx_strand_id
1 'polypeptide(L)'
;MLMWLAAFFVLSGSVITFIAALGVLRLPDFFMRMHAATKAGVFGPSLLLVGAGCFEPSWGTWFKIALAILFLCMTTPIAAHLLGKAGFVGGVALWKGTSRNDLGPVLPTSAFIETDGPSGNARRAADMMDDPSAAEPGP
;
A
#
# COMPACT_ATOMS: atom_id res chain seq x y z
N MET A 1 -5.45 36.83 13.24
CA MET A 1 -6.25 35.65 13.68
C MET A 1 -6.07 34.45 12.74
N LEU A 2 -6.27 34.58 11.42
CA LEU A 2 -6.09 33.46 10.47
C LEU A 2 -4.71 32.79 10.53
N MET A 3 -3.67 33.55 10.85
CA MET A 3 -2.28 33.08 10.98
C MET A 3 -2.14 31.95 12.01
N TRP A 4 -2.81 32.09 13.16
CA TRP A 4 -2.80 31.09 14.22
C TRP A 4 -3.56 29.83 13.81
N LEU A 5 -4.66 30.00 13.08
CA LEU A 5 -5.43 28.88 12.54
C LEU A 5 -4.64 28.11 11.47
N ALA A 6 -3.97 28.83 10.56
CA ALA A 6 -3.09 28.23 9.56
C ALA A 6 -1.94 27.46 10.22
N ALA A 7 -1.27 28.06 11.22
CA ALA A 7 -0.22 27.40 11.98
C ALA A 7 -0.73 26.13 12.68
N PHE A 8 -1.92 26.17 13.28
CA PHE A 8 -2.54 25.00 13.91
C PHE A 8 -2.79 23.86 12.91
N PHE A 9 -3.37 24.15 11.74
CA PHE A 9 -3.61 23.17 10.67
C PHE A 9 -2.32 22.59 10.12
N VAL A 10 -1.30 23.42 9.87
CA VAL A 10 -0.01 22.97 9.34
C VAL A 10 0.72 22.10 10.37
N LEU A 11 0.73 22.51 11.64
CA LEU A 11 1.39 21.77 12.70
C LEU A 11 0.72 20.40 12.93
N SER A 12 -0.61 20.37 13.01
CA SER A 12 -1.36 19.12 13.15
C SER A 12 -1.18 18.18 11.95
N GLY A 13 -1.25 18.70 10.72
CA GLY A 13 -0.98 17.93 9.50
C GLY A 13 0.44 17.37 9.44
N SER A 14 1.44 18.15 9.88
CA SER A 14 2.83 17.72 9.99
C SER A 14 3.01 16.59 11.02
N VAL A 15 2.40 16.72 12.21
CA VAL A 15 2.44 15.68 13.25
C VAL A 15 1.80 14.38 12.76
N ILE A 16 0.65 14.44 12.09
CA ILE A 16 0.01 13.25 11.49
C ILE A 16 0.93 12.59 10.46
N THR A 17 1.55 13.39 9.59
CA THR A 17 2.47 12.90 8.55
C THR A 17 3.72 12.27 9.16
N PHE A 18 4.23 12.85 10.25
CA PHE A 18 5.36 12.30 11.00
C PHE A 18 5.01 10.96 11.66
N ILE A 19 3.84 10.88 12.31
CA ILE A 19 3.33 9.62 12.88
C ILE A 19 3.13 8.57 11.78
N ALA A 20 2.66 8.97 10.60
CA ALA A 20 2.54 8.09 9.44
C ALA A 20 3.88 7.47 9.05
N ALA A 21 4.91 8.30 8.91
CA ALA A 21 6.26 7.86 8.55
C ALA A 21 6.81 6.90 9.61
N LEU A 22 6.60 7.21 10.90
CA LEU A 22 6.96 6.29 11.99
C LEU A 22 6.18 4.97 11.91
N GLY A 23 4.87 5.00 11.63
CA GLY A 23 4.05 3.80 11.47
C GLY A 23 4.55 2.93 10.32
N VAL A 24 4.94 3.54 9.20
CA VAL A 24 5.57 2.83 8.08
C VAL A 24 6.92 2.24 8.47
N LEU A 25 7.71 2.86 9.35
CA LEU A 25 9.00 2.30 9.76
C LEU A 25 8.88 1.20 10.83
N ARG A 26 7.88 1.28 11.72
CA ARG A 26 7.79 0.43 12.92
C ARG A 26 6.90 -0.80 12.76
N LEU A 27 5.94 -0.79 11.82
CA LEU A 27 4.98 -1.90 11.69
C LEU A 27 5.65 -3.14 11.05
N PRO A 28 5.43 -4.35 11.62
CA PRO A 28 6.19 -5.54 11.26
C PRO A 28 5.70 -6.25 9.98
N ASP A 29 4.53 -5.88 9.45
CA ASP A 29 3.94 -6.49 8.24
C ASP A 29 3.68 -5.42 7.18
N PHE A 30 3.94 -5.77 5.92
CA PHE A 30 3.66 -4.96 4.73
C PHE A 30 2.23 -4.42 4.71
N PHE A 31 1.23 -5.28 4.95
CA PHE A 31 -0.18 -4.84 4.90
C PHE A 31 -0.51 -3.85 6.01
N MET A 32 0.10 -4.01 7.19
CA MET A 32 -0.05 -3.05 8.29
C MET A 32 0.65 -1.72 7.98
N ARG A 33 1.86 -1.76 7.41
CA ARG A 33 2.59 -0.56 6.95
C ARG A 33 1.78 0.21 5.90
N MET A 34 1.19 -0.52 4.95
CA MET A 34 0.31 0.03 3.92
C MET A 34 -0.95 0.66 4.51
N HIS A 35 -1.58 0.03 5.51
CA HIS A 35 -2.75 0.60 6.19
C HIS A 35 -2.40 1.91 6.92
N ALA A 36 -1.27 1.95 7.64
CA ALA A 36 -0.81 3.16 8.30
C ALA A 36 -0.50 4.28 7.28
N ALA A 37 0.18 3.95 6.17
CA ALA A 37 0.51 4.90 5.11
C ALA A 37 -0.74 5.49 4.44
N THR A 38 -1.73 4.66 4.11
CA THR A 38 -2.93 5.10 3.38
C THR A 38 -3.85 5.93 4.25
N LYS A 39 -4.07 5.56 5.52
CA LYS A 39 -4.90 6.34 6.45
C LYS A 39 -4.32 7.73 6.64
N ALA A 40 -3.04 7.83 6.97
CA ALA A 40 -2.42 9.12 7.20
C ALA A 40 -2.05 9.89 5.92
N GLY A 41 -1.93 9.20 4.78
CA GLY A 41 -1.61 9.79 3.48
C GLY A 41 -2.70 10.71 2.92
N VAL A 42 -3.95 10.58 3.37
CA VAL A 42 -5.02 11.55 3.03
C VAL A 42 -5.15 12.62 4.10
N PHE A 43 -5.16 12.23 5.39
CA PHE A 43 -5.37 13.17 6.49
C PHE A 43 -4.21 14.18 6.64
N GLY A 44 -2.95 13.75 6.53
CA GLY A 44 -1.80 14.65 6.67
C GLY A 44 -1.80 15.78 5.62
N PRO A 45 -1.76 15.44 4.31
CA PRO A 45 -1.73 16.44 3.25
C PRO A 45 -3.00 17.29 3.16
N SER A 46 -4.18 16.75 3.48
CA SER A 46 -5.42 17.54 3.49
C SER A 46 -5.40 18.65 4.55
N LEU A 47 -4.91 18.36 5.76
CA LEU A 47 -4.74 19.39 6.80
C LEU A 47 -3.69 20.44 6.41
N LEU A 48 -2.58 20.03 5.79
CA LEU A 48 -1.56 20.95 5.28
C LEU A 48 -2.12 21.88 4.20
N LEU A 49 -2.88 21.34 3.25
CA LEU A 49 -3.53 22.10 2.18
C LEU A 49 -4.56 23.09 2.72
N VAL A 50 -5.38 22.69 3.70
CA VAL A 50 -6.33 23.59 4.38
C VAL A 50 -5.58 24.72 5.08
N GLY A 51 -4.48 24.43 5.77
CA GLY A 51 -3.62 25.44 6.38
C GLY A 51 -3.06 26.44 5.36
N ALA A 52 -2.65 25.97 4.18
CA ALA A 52 -2.21 26.83 3.08
C ALA A 52 -3.34 27.72 2.53
N GLY A 53 -4.58 27.20 2.45
CA GLY A 53 -5.76 27.98 2.07
C GLY A 53 -6.14 29.06 3.08
N CYS A 54 -5.84 28.85 4.37
CA CYS A 54 -5.98 29.87 5.40
C CYS A 54 -4.91 30.97 5.32
N PHE A 55 -3.74 30.67 4.76
CA PHE A 55 -2.67 31.66 4.57
C PHE A 55 -2.97 32.59 3.38
N GLU A 56 -3.40 32.01 2.25
CA GLU A 56 -3.81 32.75 1.05
C GLU A 56 -5.29 32.45 0.71
N PRO A 57 -6.24 33.15 1.35
CA PRO A 57 -7.67 32.86 1.25
C PRO A 57 -8.29 33.41 -0.05
N SER A 58 -7.76 32.98 -1.19
CA SER A 58 -8.32 33.30 -2.51
C SER A 58 -9.27 32.18 -2.97
N TRP A 59 -10.32 32.55 -3.73
CA TRP A 59 -11.26 31.57 -4.30
C TRP A 59 -10.54 30.53 -5.18
N GLY A 60 -9.56 30.98 -5.96
CA GLY A 60 -8.74 30.10 -6.80
C GLY A 60 -7.89 29.12 -6.00
N THR A 61 -7.38 29.53 -4.84
CA THR A 61 -6.61 28.67 -3.93
C THR A 61 -7.49 27.56 -3.36
N TRP A 62 -8.67 27.91 -2.84
CA TRP A 62 -9.60 26.93 -2.27
C TRP A 62 -10.10 25.92 -3.30
N PHE A 63 -10.35 26.34 -4.54
CA PHE A 63 -10.73 25.42 -5.61
C PHE A 63 -9.62 24.41 -5.93
N LYS A 64 -8.36 24.87 -6.02
CA LYS A 64 -7.19 23.99 -6.20
C LYS A 64 -7.02 23.01 -5.04
N ILE A 65 -7.20 23.48 -3.80
CA ILE A 65 -7.13 22.65 -2.60
C ILE A 65 -8.21 21.57 -2.62
N ALA A 66 -9.45 21.94 -2.92
CA ALA A 66 -10.57 20.99 -3.00
C ALA A 66 -10.30 19.90 -4.05
N LEU A 67 -9.82 20.29 -5.23
CA LEU A 67 -9.41 19.35 -6.28
C LEU A 67 -8.25 18.45 -5.83
N ALA A 68 -7.24 19.01 -5.16
CA ALA A 68 -6.10 18.23 -4.67
C ALA A 68 -6.53 17.20 -3.63
N ILE A 69 -7.40 17.57 -2.67
CA ILE A 69 -7.92 16.65 -1.64
C ILE A 69 -8.79 15.57 -2.29
N LEU A 70 -9.68 15.94 -3.22
CA LEU A 70 -10.51 14.99 -3.95
C LEU A 70 -9.65 13.99 -4.74
N PHE A 71 -8.65 14.49 -5.45
CA PHE A 71 -7.70 13.67 -6.20
C PHE A 71 -6.98 12.69 -5.27
N LEU A 72 -6.43 13.17 -4.15
CA LEU A 72 -5.76 12.32 -3.17
C LEU A 72 -6.70 11.25 -2.60
N CYS A 73 -7.95 11.61 -2.31
CA CYS A 73 -8.97 10.71 -1.80
C CYS A 73 -9.37 9.64 -2.83
N MET A 74 -9.33 9.93 -4.13
CA MET A 74 -9.57 8.93 -5.18
C MET A 74 -8.34 8.07 -5.48
N THR A 75 -7.15 8.67 -5.50
CA THR A 75 -5.91 7.95 -5.80
C THR A 75 -5.52 6.98 -4.69
N THR A 76 -5.70 7.37 -3.43
CA THR A 76 -5.31 6.54 -2.27
C THR A 76 -5.98 5.16 -2.24
N PRO A 77 -7.31 5.00 -2.39
CA PRO A 77 -7.95 3.68 -2.39
C PRO A 77 -7.56 2.83 -3.60
N ILE A 78 -7.37 3.45 -4.78
CA ILE A 78 -6.90 2.73 -5.97
C ILE A 78 -5.48 2.22 -5.74
N ALA A 79 -4.59 3.09 -5.28
CA ALA A 79 -3.21 2.72 -4.94
C ALA A 79 -3.19 1.62 -3.87
N ALA A 80 -4.00 1.75 -2.83
CA ALA A 80 -4.12 0.76 -1.77
C ALA A 80 -4.56 -0.60 -2.33
N HIS A 81 -5.62 -0.63 -3.14
CA HIS A 81 -6.12 -1.87 -3.70
C HIS A 81 -5.09 -2.58 -4.58
N LEU A 82 -4.42 -1.83 -5.47
CA LEU A 82 -3.37 -2.37 -6.34
C LEU A 82 -2.17 -2.87 -5.54
N LEU A 83 -1.73 -2.12 -4.53
CA LEU A 83 -0.59 -2.49 -3.70
C LEU A 83 -0.89 -3.72 -2.82
N GLY A 84 -2.12 -3.82 -2.31
CA GLY A 84 -2.59 -5.00 -1.56
C GLY A 84 -2.66 -6.25 -2.44
N LYS A 85 -3.23 -6.13 -3.64
CA LYS A 85 -3.27 -7.24 -4.61
C LYS A 85 -1.87 -7.66 -5.05
N ALA A 86 -0.99 -6.71 -5.36
CA ALA A 86 0.39 -6.97 -5.75
C ALA A 86 1.20 -7.60 -4.62
N GLY A 87 1.04 -7.13 -3.38
CA GLY A 87 1.71 -7.72 -2.22
C GLY A 87 1.24 -9.16 -1.94
N PHE A 88 -0.06 -9.42 -2.06
CA PHE A 88 -0.61 -10.76 -1.88
C PHE A 88 -0.15 -11.73 -2.98
N VAL A 89 -0.33 -11.35 -4.25
CA VAL A 89 0.09 -12.18 -5.39
C VAL A 89 1.62 -12.34 -5.46
N GLY A 90 2.37 -11.33 -5.02
CA GLY A 90 3.83 -11.34 -4.94
C GLY A 90 4.41 -12.21 -3.80
N GLY A 91 3.57 -12.88 -3.02
CA GLY A 91 4.03 -13.80 -1.99
C GLY A 91 4.61 -13.13 -0.74
N VAL A 92 4.22 -11.89 -0.44
CA VAL A 92 4.68 -11.20 0.77
C VAL A 92 4.24 -11.97 2.01
N ALA A 93 5.21 -12.27 2.88
CA ALA A 93 4.96 -13.01 4.12
C ALA A 93 3.97 -12.27 5.01
N LEU A 94 2.84 -12.92 5.30
CA LEU A 94 1.83 -12.43 6.24
C LEU A 94 2.38 -12.45 7.67
N TRP A 95 1.88 -11.56 8.52
CA TRP A 95 2.23 -11.58 9.95
C TRP A 95 1.87 -12.92 10.59
N LYS A 96 2.77 -13.45 11.42
CA LYS A 96 2.60 -14.67 12.24
C LYS A 96 1.29 -14.69 13.08
N GLY A 97 0.71 -13.53 13.40
CA GLY A 97 -0.56 -13.41 14.13
C GLY A 97 -1.82 -13.46 13.25
N THR A 98 -1.68 -13.69 11.94
CA THR A 98 -2.82 -13.73 11.01
C THR A 98 -3.62 -15.00 11.22
N SER A 99 -4.76 -14.89 11.93
CA SER A 99 -5.63 -16.04 12.21
C SER A 99 -6.48 -16.47 11.01
N ARG A 100 -6.75 -15.57 10.05
CA ARG A 100 -7.69 -15.81 8.96
C ARG A 100 -7.11 -15.31 7.64
N ASN A 101 -7.04 -16.22 6.67
CA ASN A 101 -6.61 -15.93 5.30
C ASN A 101 -7.60 -16.54 4.31
N ASP A 102 -8.69 -15.81 4.04
CA ASP A 102 -9.74 -16.24 3.10
C ASP A 102 -9.31 -16.08 1.63
N LEU A 103 -8.22 -15.33 1.36
CA LEU A 103 -7.72 -15.11 0.00
C LEU A 103 -6.80 -16.24 -0.48
N GLY A 104 -6.13 -16.95 0.42
CA GLY A 104 -5.26 -18.09 0.10
C GLY A 104 -5.88 -19.13 -0.87
N PRO A 105 -7.13 -19.58 -0.65
CA PRO A 105 -7.76 -20.54 -1.56
C PRO A 105 -8.25 -19.93 -2.89
N VAL A 106 -8.41 -18.61 -2.98
CA VAL A 106 -8.98 -17.92 -4.16
C VAL A 106 -7.88 -17.35 -5.07
N LEU A 107 -6.74 -16.96 -4.50
CA LEU A 107 -5.62 -16.36 -5.19
C LEU A 107 -4.34 -17.15 -4.90
N PRO A 108 -3.78 -17.90 -5.86
CA PRO A 108 -2.56 -18.67 -5.66
C PRO A 108 -1.40 -17.74 -5.32
N THR A 109 -0.92 -17.85 -4.09
CA THR A 109 0.13 -16.99 -3.52
C THR A 109 1.50 -17.50 -3.94
N SER A 110 1.85 -17.44 -5.22
CA SER A 110 3.22 -17.75 -5.70
C SER A 110 3.47 -17.68 -7.21
N ALA A 111 2.51 -17.20 -8.03
CA ALA A 111 2.63 -17.24 -9.50
C ALA A 111 3.89 -16.56 -10.08
N PHE A 112 4.57 -15.70 -9.31
CA PHE A 112 5.81 -15.03 -9.70
C PHE A 112 7.09 -15.55 -9.01
N ILE A 113 6.99 -16.33 -7.94
CA ILE A 113 8.14 -16.80 -7.15
C ILE A 113 8.46 -18.28 -7.44
N GLU A 114 7.48 -19.09 -7.85
CA GLU A 114 7.63 -20.55 -7.90
C GLU A 114 8.21 -21.12 -9.19
N THR A 115 8.41 -20.31 -10.25
CA THR A 115 9.02 -20.80 -11.50
C THR A 115 10.56 -20.69 -11.56
N ASP A 116 11.21 -19.80 -10.80
CA ASP A 116 12.67 -19.54 -10.94
C ASP A 116 13.49 -19.63 -9.63
N GLY A 117 12.91 -20.11 -8.52
CA GLY A 117 13.61 -20.30 -7.24
C GLY A 117 14.23 -21.71 -7.08
N PRO A 118 15.31 -21.89 -6.27
CA PRO A 118 15.99 -23.19 -6.08
C PRO A 118 15.06 -24.34 -5.65
N SER A 119 13.99 -24.03 -4.91
CA SER A 119 12.96 -24.99 -4.48
C SER A 119 11.95 -25.35 -5.57
N GLY A 120 11.67 -24.43 -6.50
CA GLY A 120 10.80 -24.67 -7.65
C GLY A 120 11.45 -25.63 -8.63
N ASN A 121 12.77 -25.51 -8.83
CA ASN A 121 13.53 -26.45 -9.64
C ASN A 121 13.61 -27.85 -9.00
N ALA A 122 13.67 -27.93 -7.67
CA ALA A 122 13.66 -29.20 -6.93
C ALA A 122 12.31 -29.92 -6.99
N ARG A 123 11.19 -29.19 -6.88
CA ARG A 123 9.84 -29.75 -7.07
C ARG A 123 9.60 -30.17 -8.51
N ARG A 124 9.98 -29.33 -9.48
CA ARG A 124 9.89 -29.65 -10.91
C ARG A 124 10.77 -30.84 -11.30
N ALA A 125 11.96 -30.97 -10.70
CA ALA A 125 12.82 -32.13 -10.89
C ALA A 125 12.23 -33.40 -10.23
N ALA A 126 11.56 -33.28 -9.08
CA ALA A 126 10.85 -34.39 -8.45
C ALA A 126 9.64 -34.83 -9.29
N ASP A 127 8.84 -33.89 -9.79
CA ASP A 127 7.71 -34.17 -10.69
C ASP A 127 8.19 -34.80 -12.02
N MET A 128 9.36 -34.38 -12.53
CA MET A 128 10.00 -34.96 -13.72
C MET A 128 10.62 -36.35 -13.47
N MET A 129 10.95 -36.68 -12.21
CA MET A 129 11.37 -38.03 -11.81
C MET A 129 10.18 -38.97 -11.64
N ASP A 130 9.04 -38.46 -11.17
CA ASP A 130 7.80 -39.23 -11.02
C ASP A 130 7.05 -39.43 -12.36
N ASP A 131 7.15 -38.46 -13.28
CA ASP A 131 6.61 -38.55 -14.64
C ASP A 131 7.67 -38.15 -15.71
N PRO A 132 8.48 -39.10 -16.19
CA PRO A 132 9.49 -38.85 -17.22
C PRO A 132 8.88 -38.53 -18.60
N SER A 133 7.57 -38.71 -18.80
CA SER A 133 6.87 -38.35 -20.04
C SER A 133 6.67 -36.85 -20.19
N ALA A 134 6.75 -36.08 -19.10
CA ALA A 134 6.58 -34.61 -19.13
C ALA A 134 7.79 -33.86 -19.74
N ALA A 135 8.86 -34.60 -20.07
CA ALA A 135 10.09 -34.07 -20.68
C ALA A 135 9.99 -33.87 -22.21
N GLU A 136 9.01 -34.50 -22.87
CA GLU A 136 8.85 -34.38 -24.31
C GLU A 136 8.09 -33.10 -24.66
N PRO A 137 8.68 -32.15 -25.42
CA PRO A 137 7.89 -31.10 -26.01
C PRO A 137 6.95 -31.77 -27.03
N GLY A 138 5.64 -31.67 -26.78
CA GLY A 138 4.62 -32.10 -27.74
C GLY A 138 4.87 -31.46 -29.11
N PRO A 139 4.52 -32.17 -30.20
CA PRO A 139 4.90 -31.83 -31.58
C PRO A 139 4.48 -30.44 -32.03
#